data_AF-A0A660XP41-F1
#
_entry.id   AF-A0A660XP41-F1
#
_cell.length_a   1.000
_cell.length_b   1.000
_cell.length_c   1.000
_cell.angle_alpha   90.00
_cell.angle_beta   90.00
_cell.angle_gamma   90.00
#
_symmetry.space_group_name_H-M   'P 1'
#
loop_
_entity.id
_entity.type
_entity.pdbx_description
1 polymer ?
#
loop_
_entity_poly.entity_id
_entity_poly.type
_entity_poly.pdbx_seq_one_letter_code
_entity_poly.pdbx_strand_id
1 'polypeptide(L)'
;MMQRFKPYFTSLFIIATLTLSAQKIYAQSGREYRRTGIHNGNLVRTVFGNWGVIGQPSSKGPRGAWLFDTNGYIGDVSPMVGAEVTYHDDQSDTTIKFHSVVICPVDRPWTAPEESSTGKQWTFEPVAGYFNENSDKVAMSTNPVSWPPYWPDKMNDPEDPGWPGQWNGFFGKGVTNADQESYFVMDDNNDEEFNYSENNNVVIGPGRVGVAFKPDSLNLNRNGLGLEVKVRGMQWAQFLASDVIFWLYEITNTSTTDYDKVVFGMLAGTYVGVTGTDDSPQEYDDDYSFFDVQRDLTYTGDYPNNNKRNPKWQGDVGIVGYAFLESPGNEYDGIDNDGDNREDALDPGVSLVFSAPYFSETDFDSVVYDIGDQVVVIDEDYNRSLVTIIQDTQVVHTRGLTLTLVAGVTKLIEGNVLDDGSINDNVYDGVDNDLDGLIDENYLLHYRQRRVDQDGIVLFDTLNPVAYINYRTGQGLSDPLIDEARDDGIDNDGDWNIEFDDVGADGKAGTNDYGENDGMPTAGEPNFDQTDVDESDQIGLTSFNYFTPSNLYPAKEDEDLWDWLKPGYFEVPSSIQNNEPIAGE
;
A
#
# COMPACT_ATOMS: atom_id res chain seq x y z
N MET A 1 38.12 54.98 -59.87
CA MET A 1 38.59 54.07 -58.79
C MET A 1 37.34 53.35 -58.27
N MET A 2 36.95 52.27 -58.97
CA MET A 2 35.77 51.46 -58.64
C MET A 2 36.20 50.38 -57.65
N GLN A 3 35.64 50.38 -56.44
CA GLN A 3 35.77 49.25 -55.52
C GLN A 3 34.40 48.62 -55.31
N ARG A 4 34.40 47.30 -55.52
CA ARG A 4 33.27 46.38 -55.61
C ARG A 4 32.72 46.10 -54.22
N PHE A 5 31.40 46.24 -54.05
CA PHE A 5 30.67 45.63 -52.94
C PHE A 5 30.57 44.11 -53.17
N LYS A 6 31.04 43.31 -52.22
CA LYS A 6 30.78 41.87 -52.13
C LYS A 6 29.51 41.66 -51.27
N PRO A 7 28.55 40.82 -51.69
CA PRO A 7 27.48 40.40 -50.81
C PRO A 7 27.98 39.29 -49.87
N TYR A 8 27.74 39.43 -48.57
CA TYR A 8 27.89 38.35 -47.60
C TYR A 8 26.58 37.54 -47.59
N PHE A 9 26.68 36.26 -47.98
CA PHE A 9 25.64 35.26 -47.76
C PHE A 9 25.67 34.87 -46.27
N THR A 10 24.62 35.18 -45.53
CA THR A 10 24.34 34.59 -44.22
C THR A 10 23.69 33.23 -44.45
N SER A 11 24.45 32.16 -44.26
CA SER A 11 23.91 30.80 -44.18
C SER A 11 23.21 30.62 -42.83
N LEU A 12 21.89 30.52 -42.85
CA LEU A 12 21.06 30.14 -41.71
C LEU A 12 21.25 28.62 -41.48
N PHE A 13 21.99 28.24 -40.45
CA PHE A 13 22.04 26.85 -39.97
C PHE A 13 20.78 26.62 -39.13
N ILE A 14 19.78 25.96 -39.71
CA ILE A 14 18.66 25.39 -38.96
C ILE A 14 19.19 24.10 -38.35
N ILE A 15 19.51 24.12 -37.06
CA ILE A 15 19.70 22.90 -36.27
C ILE A 15 18.30 22.38 -35.98
N ALA A 16 17.86 21.40 -36.76
CA ALA A 16 16.69 20.60 -36.43
C ALA A 16 17.11 19.65 -35.30
N THR A 17 16.82 20.02 -34.06
CA THR A 17 16.80 19.08 -32.93
C THR A 17 15.63 18.13 -33.18
N LEU A 18 15.94 16.96 -33.76
CA LEU A 18 15.05 15.80 -33.65
C LEU A 18 15.06 15.39 -32.17
N THR A 19 14.06 15.84 -31.42
CA THR A 19 13.64 15.14 -30.21
C THR A 19 13.02 13.82 -30.66
N LEU A 20 13.84 12.76 -30.72
CA LEU A 20 13.32 11.41 -30.69
C LEU A 20 12.73 11.24 -29.29
N SER A 21 11.41 11.45 -29.16
CA SER A 21 10.65 10.82 -28.09
C SER A 21 10.74 9.31 -28.34
N ALA A 22 11.66 8.65 -27.65
CA ALA A 22 11.57 7.21 -27.50
C ALA A 22 10.27 6.97 -26.74
N GLN A 23 9.21 6.52 -27.42
CA GLN A 23 8.08 5.92 -26.72
C GLN A 23 8.66 4.74 -25.93
N LYS A 24 8.55 4.77 -24.60
CA LYS A 24 8.76 3.57 -23.79
C LYS A 24 7.81 2.51 -24.37
N ILE A 25 8.36 1.50 -25.04
CA ILE A 25 7.60 0.30 -25.37
C ILE A 25 7.51 -0.44 -24.04
N TYR A 26 6.38 -0.33 -23.36
CA TYR A 26 6.11 -1.12 -22.17
C TYR A 26 6.27 -2.61 -22.52
N ALA A 27 6.94 -3.36 -21.65
CA ALA A 27 7.05 -4.80 -21.80
C ALA A 27 5.65 -5.41 -21.70
N GLN A 28 5.36 -6.40 -22.53
CA GLN A 28 4.07 -7.10 -22.50
C GLN A 28 3.94 -7.84 -21.17
N SER A 29 2.80 -7.73 -20.50
CA SER A 29 2.41 -8.57 -19.36
C SER A 29 1.37 -9.61 -19.78
N GLY A 30 1.24 -10.67 -19.00
CA GLY A 30 0.25 -11.71 -19.26
C GLY A 30 0.54 -13.07 -18.64
N ARG A 31 -0.49 -13.93 -18.66
CA ARG A 31 -0.48 -15.26 -18.06
C ARG A 31 0.63 -16.17 -18.61
N GLU A 32 1.04 -16.00 -19.86
CA GLU A 32 2.13 -16.75 -20.49
C GLU A 32 3.50 -16.56 -19.80
N TYR A 33 3.65 -15.47 -19.04
CA TYR A 33 4.86 -15.11 -18.31
C TYR A 33 4.88 -15.60 -16.86
N ARG A 34 3.84 -16.33 -16.43
CA ARG A 34 3.78 -16.92 -15.10
C ARG A 34 4.89 -17.94 -14.87
N ARG A 35 5.56 -17.83 -13.74
CA ARG A 35 6.67 -18.67 -13.27
C ARG A 35 6.49 -18.92 -11.77
N THR A 36 7.05 -20.02 -11.27
CA THR A 36 6.91 -20.40 -9.86
C THR A 36 8.26 -20.44 -9.15
N GLY A 37 8.32 -19.85 -7.97
CA GLY A 37 9.47 -19.85 -7.07
C GLY A 37 9.18 -20.62 -5.79
N ILE A 38 10.24 -20.93 -5.04
CA ILE A 38 10.14 -21.46 -3.68
C ILE A 38 11.13 -20.68 -2.82
N HIS A 39 10.61 -20.08 -1.76
CA HIS A 39 11.41 -19.57 -0.66
C HIS A 39 11.60 -20.68 0.37
N ASN A 40 12.86 -20.97 0.70
CA ASN A 40 13.30 -22.02 1.62
C ASN A 40 14.69 -21.73 2.20
N GLY A 41 15.08 -20.46 2.29
CA GLY A 41 16.34 -19.99 2.85
C GLY A 41 16.40 -20.06 4.38
N ASN A 42 15.25 -20.11 5.06
CA ASN A 42 15.15 -20.21 6.52
C ASN A 42 14.07 -21.21 6.99
N LEU A 43 13.55 -21.07 8.23
CA LEU A 43 12.60 -22.04 8.80
C LEU A 43 11.22 -21.97 8.14
N VAL A 44 10.88 -20.80 7.58
CA VAL A 44 9.67 -20.55 6.78
C VAL A 44 9.91 -20.99 5.34
N ARG A 45 8.99 -21.77 4.79
CA ARG A 45 9.05 -22.29 3.43
C ARG A 45 7.73 -22.08 2.71
N THR A 46 7.78 -21.45 1.56
CA THR A 46 6.57 -21.21 0.79
C THR A 46 6.84 -21.23 -0.71
N VAL A 47 5.91 -21.80 -1.45
CA VAL A 47 5.80 -21.64 -2.89
C VAL A 47 5.17 -20.28 -3.20
N PHE A 48 5.53 -19.68 -4.33
CA PHE A 48 4.91 -18.44 -4.81
C PHE A 48 4.95 -18.34 -6.33
N GLY A 49 4.06 -17.54 -6.89
CA GLY A 49 4.04 -17.17 -8.30
C GLY A 49 4.48 -15.72 -8.52
N ASN A 50 5.13 -15.45 -9.65
CA ASN A 50 5.44 -14.06 -10.06
C ASN A 50 4.21 -13.24 -10.52
N TRP A 51 3.00 -13.76 -10.33
CA TRP A 51 1.73 -13.05 -10.49
C TRP A 51 1.20 -12.55 -9.14
N GLY A 52 2.07 -12.43 -8.13
CA GLY A 52 1.76 -11.79 -6.84
C GLY A 52 1.21 -12.72 -5.75
N VAL A 53 1.08 -14.03 -5.99
CA VAL A 53 0.44 -14.95 -5.02
C VAL A 53 1.47 -15.82 -4.28
N ILE A 54 1.52 -15.68 -2.95
CA ILE A 54 2.28 -16.52 -2.02
C ILE A 54 1.40 -17.70 -1.59
N GLY A 55 2.00 -18.87 -1.34
CA GLY A 55 1.27 -20.10 -0.99
C GLY A 55 0.73 -20.85 -2.20
N GLN A 56 0.86 -20.29 -3.41
CA GLN A 56 0.38 -20.91 -4.65
C GLN A 56 1.45 -20.95 -5.75
N PRO A 57 1.37 -21.93 -6.67
CA PRO A 57 0.39 -23.02 -6.74
C PRO A 57 0.73 -24.16 -5.77
N SER A 58 -0.29 -24.68 -5.09
CA SER A 58 -0.17 -25.71 -4.03
C SER A 58 0.60 -26.97 -4.47
N SER A 59 0.55 -27.31 -5.76
CA SER A 59 1.22 -28.48 -6.33
C SER A 59 2.73 -28.36 -6.51
N LYS A 60 3.32 -27.18 -6.26
CA LYS A 60 4.73 -26.90 -6.57
C LYS A 60 5.61 -26.69 -5.35
N GLY A 61 5.06 -26.63 -4.14
CA GLY A 61 5.85 -26.53 -2.92
C GLY A 61 4.98 -26.42 -1.66
N PRO A 62 5.61 -26.23 -0.49
CA PRO A 62 4.91 -26.00 0.77
C PRO A 62 4.09 -24.70 0.73
N ARG A 63 2.96 -24.64 1.44
CA ARG A 63 2.11 -23.44 1.50
C ARG A 63 2.24 -22.77 2.87
N GLY A 64 3.19 -21.83 2.97
CA GLY A 64 3.52 -21.18 4.24
C GLY A 64 3.85 -22.16 5.36
N ALA A 65 4.82 -23.06 5.13
CA ALA A 65 5.21 -24.05 6.11
C ALA A 65 6.27 -23.52 7.09
N TRP A 66 6.13 -23.86 8.37
CA TRP A 66 7.10 -23.48 9.42
C TRP A 66 7.60 -24.73 10.15
N LEU A 67 8.92 -24.83 10.33
CA LEU A 67 9.69 -25.98 10.90
C LEU A 67 9.57 -27.31 10.12
N PHE A 68 8.39 -27.69 9.65
CA PHE A 68 8.14 -28.92 8.89
C PHE A 68 7.35 -28.62 7.62
N ASP A 69 7.78 -29.17 6.46
CA ASP A 69 7.10 -28.96 5.16
C ASP A 69 5.63 -29.42 5.17
N THR A 70 5.27 -30.30 6.11
CA THR A 70 3.90 -30.82 6.28
C THR A 70 2.99 -29.91 7.09
N ASN A 71 3.54 -28.92 7.79
CA ASN A 71 2.79 -28.01 8.65
C ASN A 71 2.50 -26.72 7.88
N GLY A 72 1.48 -26.71 7.03
CA GLY A 72 1.07 -25.51 6.30
C GLY A 72 0.20 -24.58 7.15
N TYR A 73 0.34 -23.28 6.92
CA TYR A 73 -0.38 -22.22 7.62
C TYR A 73 -1.16 -21.30 6.68
N ILE A 74 -0.86 -21.34 5.38
CA ILE A 74 -1.30 -20.34 4.41
C ILE A 74 -1.94 -21.03 3.21
N GLY A 75 -3.10 -20.53 2.76
CA GLY A 75 -3.74 -20.92 1.50
C GLY A 75 -3.24 -20.06 0.34
N ASP A 76 -3.28 -18.75 0.54
CA ASP A 76 -2.81 -17.72 -0.37
C ASP A 76 -2.49 -16.43 0.40
N VAL A 77 -1.53 -15.65 -0.09
CA VAL A 77 -1.41 -14.24 0.28
C VAL A 77 -1.18 -13.44 -0.99
N SER A 78 -1.94 -12.37 -1.20
CA SER A 78 -1.78 -11.56 -2.40
C SER A 78 -2.14 -10.08 -2.19
N PRO A 79 -1.38 -9.15 -2.78
CA PRO A 79 -1.69 -7.74 -2.73
C PRO A 79 -2.93 -7.40 -3.57
N MET A 80 -3.60 -6.33 -3.16
CA MET A 80 -4.61 -5.60 -3.91
C MET A 80 -4.34 -4.11 -3.83
N VAL A 81 -4.66 -3.38 -4.90
CA VAL A 81 -4.51 -1.92 -4.97
C VAL A 81 -5.76 -1.36 -5.61
N GLY A 82 -6.41 -0.41 -4.94
CA GLY A 82 -7.62 0.25 -5.42
C GLY A 82 -7.44 1.75 -5.60
N ALA A 83 -8.19 2.35 -6.52
CA ALA A 83 -8.24 3.80 -6.68
C ALA A 83 -9.66 4.29 -7.01
N GLU A 84 -10.01 5.49 -6.52
CA GLU A 84 -11.16 6.25 -7.04
C GLU A 84 -10.74 6.94 -8.35
N VAL A 85 -11.43 6.62 -9.43
CA VAL A 85 -11.15 7.16 -10.77
C VAL A 85 -12.17 8.22 -11.13
N THR A 86 -11.69 9.43 -11.44
CA THR A 86 -12.51 10.49 -12.03
C THR A 86 -12.41 10.44 -13.56
N TYR A 87 -13.48 10.00 -14.22
CA TYR A 87 -13.58 9.87 -15.67
C TYR A 87 -14.50 10.92 -16.27
N HIS A 88 -14.02 11.63 -17.30
CA HIS A 88 -14.82 12.58 -18.08
C HIS A 88 -15.30 11.92 -19.38
N ASP A 89 -16.62 11.78 -19.56
CA ASP A 89 -17.21 11.35 -20.83
C ASP A 89 -17.46 12.55 -21.74
N ASP A 90 -16.58 12.73 -22.72
CA ASP A 90 -16.68 13.79 -23.73
C ASP A 90 -17.98 13.76 -24.55
N GLN A 91 -18.64 12.61 -24.67
CA GLN A 91 -19.88 12.50 -25.47
C GLN A 91 -21.09 13.07 -24.72
N SER A 92 -21.16 12.82 -23.42
CA SER A 92 -22.24 13.29 -22.56
C SER A 92 -21.92 14.57 -21.81
N ASP A 93 -20.65 15.02 -21.82
CA ASP A 93 -20.14 16.16 -21.04
C ASP A 93 -20.40 15.94 -19.53
N THR A 94 -20.12 14.71 -19.06
CA THR A 94 -20.35 14.31 -17.66
C THR A 94 -19.08 13.77 -17.02
N THR A 95 -18.93 14.06 -15.74
CA THR A 95 -17.90 13.47 -14.88
C THR A 95 -18.50 12.33 -14.09
N ILE A 96 -17.81 11.19 -14.10
CA ILE A 96 -18.19 9.94 -13.48
C ILE A 96 -17.08 9.55 -12.52
N LYS A 97 -17.43 9.24 -11.27
CA LYS A 97 -16.53 8.62 -10.30
C LYS A 97 -16.88 7.16 -10.13
N PHE A 98 -15.87 6.31 -10.04
CA PHE A 98 -16.00 4.87 -9.80
C PHE A 98 -14.74 4.34 -9.14
N HIS A 99 -14.82 3.17 -8.51
CA HIS A 99 -13.66 2.50 -7.94
C HIS A 99 -13.22 1.34 -8.83
N SER A 100 -11.90 1.12 -8.88
CA SER A 100 -11.29 -0.05 -9.50
C SER A 100 -10.28 -0.61 -8.52
N VAL A 101 -10.36 -1.92 -8.24
CA VAL A 101 -9.50 -2.63 -7.29
C VAL A 101 -8.80 -3.77 -8.01
N VAL A 102 -7.53 -3.57 -8.34
CA VAL A 102 -6.72 -4.57 -9.02
C VAL A 102 -6.28 -5.63 -8.01
N ILE A 103 -6.62 -6.89 -8.27
CA ILE A 103 -6.22 -8.04 -7.45
C ILE A 103 -5.21 -8.96 -8.16
N CYS A 104 -4.77 -10.00 -7.47
CA CYS A 104 -3.97 -11.08 -8.07
C CYS A 104 -4.85 -12.29 -8.48
N PRO A 105 -4.44 -13.08 -9.48
CA PRO A 105 -5.18 -14.24 -9.95
C PRO A 105 -4.99 -15.46 -9.02
N VAL A 106 -5.66 -15.42 -7.87
CA VAL A 106 -5.67 -16.49 -6.85
C VAL A 106 -6.53 -17.69 -7.27
N ASP A 107 -6.10 -18.90 -6.90
CA ASP A 107 -6.85 -20.15 -7.09
C ASP A 107 -7.59 -20.50 -5.79
N ARG A 108 -8.88 -20.17 -5.70
CA ARG A 108 -9.74 -20.46 -4.55
C ARG A 108 -10.97 -21.28 -4.94
N PRO A 109 -11.38 -22.26 -4.12
CA PRO A 109 -12.57 -23.04 -4.39
C PRO A 109 -13.82 -22.16 -4.52
N TRP A 110 -14.59 -22.37 -5.59
CA TRP A 110 -15.90 -21.75 -5.83
C TRP A 110 -15.91 -20.22 -5.89
N THR A 111 -14.74 -19.59 -5.97
CA THR A 111 -14.59 -18.15 -6.17
C THR A 111 -14.56 -17.88 -7.66
N ALA A 112 -15.39 -16.94 -8.14
CA ALA A 112 -15.34 -16.54 -9.54
C ALA A 112 -14.09 -15.68 -9.77
N PRO A 113 -13.26 -15.98 -10.77
CA PRO A 113 -12.14 -15.11 -11.09
C PRO A 113 -12.65 -13.79 -11.69
N GLU A 114 -11.85 -12.74 -11.54
CA GLU A 114 -11.98 -11.52 -12.33
C GLU A 114 -11.50 -11.80 -13.76
N GLU A 115 -12.45 -11.97 -14.69
CA GLU A 115 -12.12 -12.32 -16.07
C GLU A 115 -13.12 -11.77 -17.09
N SER A 116 -12.59 -11.44 -18.26
CA SER A 116 -13.38 -11.16 -19.46
C SER A 116 -14.27 -12.34 -19.85
N SER A 117 -15.27 -12.08 -20.70
CA SER A 117 -16.09 -13.12 -21.36
C SER A 117 -15.30 -14.15 -22.18
N THR A 118 -14.01 -13.92 -22.44
CA THR A 118 -13.11 -14.83 -23.18
C THR A 118 -12.22 -15.67 -22.27
N GLY A 119 -12.27 -15.46 -20.95
CA GLY A 119 -11.40 -16.11 -19.95
C GLY A 119 -10.01 -15.47 -19.80
N LYS A 120 -9.80 -14.27 -20.38
CA LYS A 120 -8.66 -13.41 -20.05
C LYS A 120 -8.87 -12.84 -18.64
N GLN A 121 -7.94 -13.08 -17.72
CA GLN A 121 -8.03 -12.57 -16.34
C GLN A 121 -7.73 -11.08 -16.30
N TRP A 122 -8.52 -10.31 -15.57
CA TRP A 122 -8.32 -8.89 -15.34
C TRP A 122 -7.71 -8.73 -13.94
N THR A 123 -6.39 -8.85 -13.86
CA THR A 123 -5.64 -8.92 -12.59
C THR A 123 -4.21 -8.45 -12.84
N PHE A 124 -3.41 -8.31 -11.78
CA PHE A 124 -1.95 -8.26 -11.93
C PHE A 124 -1.42 -9.48 -12.69
N GLU A 125 -0.54 -9.23 -13.67
CA GLU A 125 0.15 -10.26 -14.43
C GLU A 125 1.64 -9.96 -14.55
N PRO A 126 2.51 -10.99 -14.60
CA PRO A 126 3.95 -10.78 -14.68
C PRO A 126 4.34 -10.08 -15.98
N VAL A 127 5.26 -9.12 -15.86
CA VAL A 127 5.87 -8.40 -16.97
C VAL A 127 6.97 -9.25 -17.62
N ALA A 128 6.99 -9.30 -18.96
CA ALA A 128 8.02 -10.02 -19.71
C ALA A 128 9.43 -9.48 -19.46
N GLY A 129 10.43 -10.35 -19.59
CA GLY A 129 11.85 -9.95 -19.53
C GLY A 129 12.50 -9.99 -18.15
N TYR A 130 11.75 -10.25 -17.07
CA TYR A 130 12.27 -10.39 -15.70
C TYR A 130 12.58 -11.83 -15.27
N PHE A 131 12.63 -12.77 -16.23
CA PHE A 131 12.92 -14.18 -15.98
C PHE A 131 13.64 -14.80 -17.19
N ASN A 132 14.31 -15.93 -17.00
CA ASN A 132 14.83 -16.72 -18.11
C ASN A 132 13.68 -17.39 -18.87
N GLU A 133 13.50 -17.05 -20.15
CA GLU A 133 12.47 -17.64 -21.01
C GLU A 133 12.58 -19.17 -21.16
N ASN A 134 13.77 -19.74 -20.97
CA ASN A 134 14.02 -21.18 -21.02
C ASN A 134 13.79 -21.90 -19.67
N SER A 135 13.34 -21.16 -18.65
CA SER A 135 13.07 -21.66 -17.30
C SER A 135 11.59 -21.52 -16.95
N ASP A 136 11.08 -22.42 -16.10
CA ASP A 136 9.76 -22.34 -15.48
C ASP A 136 9.79 -21.66 -14.09
N LYS A 137 10.96 -21.13 -13.68
CA LYS A 137 11.23 -20.55 -12.36
C LYS A 137 11.21 -19.03 -12.36
N VAL A 138 10.74 -18.46 -11.26
CA VAL A 138 10.97 -17.05 -10.92
C VAL A 138 12.47 -16.83 -10.75
N ALA A 139 12.93 -15.61 -11.03
CA ALA A 139 14.33 -15.26 -10.84
C ALA A 139 14.67 -15.25 -9.34
N MET A 140 15.65 -16.07 -8.96
CA MET A 140 16.15 -16.19 -7.58
C MET A 140 17.65 -15.91 -7.54
N SER A 141 18.11 -15.11 -6.58
CA SER A 141 19.54 -14.87 -6.28
C SER A 141 20.39 -16.14 -6.23
N THR A 142 19.84 -17.22 -5.68
CA THR A 142 20.52 -18.52 -5.53
C THR A 142 20.43 -19.42 -6.75
N ASN A 143 19.76 -18.99 -7.83
CA ASN A 143 19.62 -19.75 -9.07
C ASN A 143 19.92 -18.88 -10.32
N PRO A 144 21.19 -18.71 -10.71
CA PRO A 144 21.56 -17.92 -11.88
C PRO A 144 20.95 -18.39 -13.21
N VAL A 145 20.50 -19.64 -13.31
CA VAL A 145 19.83 -20.16 -14.51
C VAL A 145 18.40 -19.59 -14.64
N SER A 146 17.82 -19.05 -13.57
CA SER A 146 16.50 -18.42 -13.60
C SER A 146 16.51 -16.96 -14.07
N TRP A 147 17.68 -16.33 -14.16
CA TRP A 147 17.80 -14.90 -14.47
C TRP A 147 17.56 -14.60 -15.96
N PRO A 148 16.94 -13.46 -16.28
CA PRO A 148 16.89 -13.02 -17.67
C PRO A 148 18.32 -12.74 -18.19
N PRO A 149 18.51 -12.70 -19.53
CA PRO A 149 19.81 -12.35 -20.10
C PRO A 149 20.26 -10.92 -19.74
N TYR A 150 19.31 -10.01 -19.53
CA TYR A 150 19.49 -8.63 -19.10
C TYR A 150 18.27 -8.22 -18.26
N TRP A 151 18.46 -7.37 -17.25
CA TRP A 151 17.40 -6.82 -16.41
C TRP A 151 16.80 -5.55 -17.05
N PRO A 152 15.50 -5.55 -17.42
CA PRO A 152 14.90 -4.44 -18.15
C PRO A 152 15.00 -3.08 -17.44
N ASP A 153 14.81 -3.06 -16.12
CA ASP A 153 14.89 -1.87 -15.24
C ASP A 153 16.32 -1.32 -15.08
N LYS A 154 17.34 -2.08 -15.50
CA LYS A 154 18.75 -1.66 -15.41
C LYS A 154 19.36 -1.31 -16.77
N MET A 155 18.55 -1.23 -17.83
CA MET A 155 19.02 -0.94 -19.19
C MET A 155 19.63 0.46 -19.36
N ASN A 156 19.33 1.39 -18.45
CA ASN A 156 19.88 2.74 -18.47
C ASN A 156 21.19 2.88 -17.68
N ASP A 157 21.69 1.80 -17.07
CA ASP A 157 22.99 1.80 -16.40
C ASP A 157 24.09 2.25 -17.39
N PRO A 158 24.90 3.27 -17.05
CA PRO A 158 25.84 3.87 -17.99
C PRO A 158 27.07 2.98 -18.29
N GLU A 159 27.42 2.06 -17.39
CA GLU A 159 28.64 1.25 -17.50
C GLU A 159 28.35 -0.19 -17.95
N ASP A 160 27.24 -0.77 -17.51
CA ASP A 160 26.83 -2.14 -17.82
C ASP A 160 25.29 -2.26 -18.01
N PRO A 161 24.75 -1.72 -19.11
CA PRO A 161 23.32 -1.76 -19.41
C PRO A 161 22.68 -3.14 -19.22
N GLY A 162 21.71 -3.21 -18.31
CA GLY A 162 20.93 -4.42 -18.03
C GLY A 162 21.64 -5.45 -17.15
N TRP A 163 22.79 -5.11 -16.57
CA TRP A 163 23.56 -5.95 -15.63
C TRP A 163 23.67 -7.43 -16.06
N PRO A 164 24.13 -7.73 -17.30
CA PRO A 164 24.17 -9.08 -17.85
C PRO A 164 24.92 -10.07 -16.96
N GLY A 165 24.23 -11.16 -16.60
CA GLY A 165 24.81 -12.24 -15.78
C GLY A 165 25.13 -11.84 -14.34
N GLN A 166 24.64 -10.69 -13.87
CA GLN A 166 24.70 -10.27 -12.47
C GLN A 166 23.30 -10.34 -11.85
N TRP A 167 23.21 -10.50 -10.54
CA TRP A 167 21.93 -10.44 -9.83
C TRP A 167 21.43 -9.00 -9.74
N ASN A 168 20.12 -8.79 -9.93
CA ASN A 168 19.47 -7.51 -9.64
C ASN A 168 19.12 -7.46 -8.14
N GLY A 169 20.16 -7.27 -7.32
CA GLY A 169 20.02 -7.21 -5.87
C GLY A 169 19.38 -5.91 -5.41
N PHE A 170 18.64 -5.96 -4.31
CA PHE A 170 18.05 -4.77 -3.67
C PHE A 170 19.09 -3.67 -3.43
N PHE A 171 20.23 -4.03 -2.79
CA PHE A 171 21.37 -3.13 -2.58
C PHE A 171 22.29 -2.98 -3.81
N GLY A 172 21.79 -3.28 -5.01
CA GLY A 172 22.52 -3.05 -6.26
C GLY A 172 23.17 -4.27 -6.90
N LYS A 173 24.00 -3.99 -7.89
CA LYS A 173 24.46 -4.95 -8.89
C LYS A 173 25.28 -6.11 -8.30
N GLY A 174 24.77 -7.33 -8.44
CA GLY A 174 25.44 -8.55 -8.00
C GLY A 174 25.50 -8.72 -6.48
N VAL A 175 24.83 -7.86 -5.72
CA VAL A 175 24.81 -7.87 -4.26
C VAL A 175 23.74 -8.84 -3.78
N THR A 176 24.09 -9.75 -2.87
CA THR A 176 23.16 -10.71 -2.28
C THR A 176 23.24 -10.56 -0.75
N ASN A 177 22.47 -9.62 -0.21
CA ASN A 177 22.41 -9.38 1.24
C ASN A 177 21.57 -10.47 1.93
N ALA A 178 20.35 -10.70 1.44
CA ALA A 178 19.53 -11.83 1.87
C ALA A 178 20.17 -13.16 1.44
N ASP A 179 20.11 -14.17 2.30
CA ASP A 179 20.55 -15.54 1.98
C ASP A 179 19.75 -16.14 0.82
N GLN A 180 18.49 -15.69 0.69
CA GLN A 180 17.68 -15.94 -0.49
C GLN A 180 16.78 -14.75 -0.79
N GLU A 181 16.98 -14.19 -1.98
CA GLU A 181 16.17 -13.12 -2.57
C GLU A 181 15.51 -13.60 -3.88
N SER A 182 14.27 -13.18 -4.12
CA SER A 182 13.58 -13.28 -5.41
C SER A 182 13.30 -11.88 -5.98
N TYR A 183 13.18 -11.77 -7.29
CA TYR A 183 12.81 -10.51 -7.95
C TYR A 183 11.95 -10.78 -9.17
N PHE A 184 10.84 -10.06 -9.27
CA PHE A 184 9.98 -10.02 -10.46
C PHE A 184 9.20 -8.71 -10.52
N VAL A 185 8.62 -8.43 -11.68
CA VAL A 185 7.73 -7.28 -11.90
C VAL A 185 6.42 -7.79 -12.44
N MET A 186 5.31 -7.23 -11.95
CA MET A 186 3.96 -7.45 -12.45
C MET A 186 3.29 -6.09 -12.73
N ASP A 187 2.29 -6.07 -13.59
CA ASP A 187 1.50 -4.87 -13.87
C ASP A 187 0.02 -5.21 -14.06
N ASP A 188 -0.81 -4.18 -14.08
CA ASP A 188 -2.26 -4.28 -14.24
C ASP A 188 -2.72 -4.12 -15.70
N ASN A 189 -1.80 -4.04 -16.68
CA ASN A 189 -2.15 -3.74 -18.06
C ASN A 189 -2.99 -4.86 -18.74
N ASN A 190 -3.05 -6.02 -18.11
CA ASN A 190 -3.89 -7.12 -18.57
C ASN A 190 -5.36 -6.94 -18.19
N ASP A 191 -5.64 -6.15 -17.14
CA ASP A 191 -6.96 -5.68 -16.78
C ASP A 191 -7.47 -4.69 -17.83
N GLU A 192 -8.66 -4.98 -18.35
CA GLU A 192 -9.34 -4.19 -19.38
C GLU A 192 -10.76 -3.83 -18.95
N GLU A 193 -11.14 -4.04 -17.68
CA GLU A 193 -12.51 -3.90 -17.19
C GLU A 193 -13.05 -2.50 -17.48
N PHE A 194 -12.36 -1.48 -16.97
CA PHE A 194 -12.80 -0.08 -17.12
C PHE A 194 -12.30 0.59 -18.39
N ASN A 195 -11.43 -0.08 -19.17
CA ASN A 195 -10.86 0.53 -20.36
C ASN A 195 -11.72 0.43 -21.62
N TYR A 196 -12.78 -0.38 -21.57
CA TYR A 196 -13.75 -0.56 -22.66
C TYR A 196 -15.18 -0.55 -22.10
N SER A 197 -16.06 0.28 -22.65
CA SER A 197 -17.40 0.48 -22.09
C SER A 197 -18.32 -0.73 -22.21
N GLU A 198 -17.98 -1.70 -23.06
CA GLU A 198 -18.66 -3.00 -23.15
C GLU A 198 -18.31 -3.97 -22.02
N ASN A 199 -17.22 -3.72 -21.27
CA ASN A 199 -16.70 -4.63 -20.24
C ASN A 199 -17.27 -4.34 -18.85
N ASN A 200 -17.65 -3.10 -18.56
CA ASN A 200 -18.08 -2.65 -17.24
C ASN A 200 -19.49 -2.02 -17.24
N ASN A 201 -20.02 -1.77 -16.05
CA ASN A 201 -21.34 -1.18 -15.88
C ASN A 201 -21.44 -0.41 -14.55
N VAL A 202 -20.68 0.68 -14.46
CA VAL A 202 -20.56 1.58 -13.30
C VAL A 202 -21.93 2.10 -12.89
N VAL A 203 -22.21 2.08 -11.59
CA VAL A 203 -23.46 2.58 -11.01
C VAL A 203 -23.40 4.10 -10.89
N ILE A 204 -24.39 4.81 -11.45
CA ILE A 204 -24.51 6.27 -11.32
C ILE A 204 -25.95 6.63 -10.97
N GLY A 205 -26.18 6.99 -9.71
CA GLY A 205 -27.51 7.22 -9.17
C GLY A 205 -28.42 6.00 -9.42
N PRO A 206 -29.61 6.15 -10.03
CA PRO A 206 -30.48 5.02 -10.34
C PRO A 206 -30.10 4.25 -11.63
N GLY A 207 -29.10 4.72 -12.37
CA GLY A 207 -28.68 4.18 -13.66
C GLY A 207 -27.36 3.43 -13.60
N ARG A 208 -26.97 2.85 -14.75
CA ARG A 208 -25.63 2.31 -14.95
C ARG A 208 -25.09 2.69 -16.32
N VAL A 209 -23.79 2.94 -16.41
CA VAL A 209 -23.09 3.40 -17.61
C VAL A 209 -21.77 2.65 -17.75
N GLY A 210 -21.42 2.25 -18.97
CA GLY A 210 -20.10 1.71 -19.27
C GLY A 210 -19.11 2.85 -19.52
N VAL A 211 -17.96 2.84 -18.84
CA VAL A 211 -16.86 3.80 -19.02
C VAL A 211 -15.77 3.23 -19.92
N ALA A 212 -15.03 4.10 -20.60
CA ALA A 212 -13.91 3.72 -21.48
C ALA A 212 -12.64 4.48 -21.05
N PHE A 213 -12.23 4.26 -19.80
CA PHE A 213 -11.14 4.95 -19.15
C PHE A 213 -9.78 4.57 -19.77
N LYS A 214 -8.88 5.54 -19.93
CA LYS A 214 -7.51 5.30 -20.37
C LYS A 214 -6.55 6.00 -19.42
N PRO A 215 -5.75 5.26 -18.63
CA PRO A 215 -4.93 5.85 -17.57
C PRO A 215 -3.79 6.72 -18.13
N ASP A 216 -3.28 6.39 -19.32
CA ASP A 216 -2.18 7.11 -19.96
C ASP A 216 -2.67 7.85 -21.23
N SER A 217 -2.77 9.17 -21.13
CA SER A 217 -3.15 10.06 -22.23
C SER A 217 -2.10 10.12 -23.35
N LEU A 218 -0.85 9.75 -23.07
CA LEU A 218 0.25 9.68 -24.03
C LEU A 218 0.38 8.29 -24.67
N ASN A 219 -0.21 7.26 -24.07
CA ASN A 219 -0.27 5.89 -24.58
C ASN A 219 -1.61 5.21 -24.33
N LEU A 220 -2.56 5.39 -25.26
CA LEU A 220 -3.90 4.79 -25.21
C LEU A 220 -3.95 3.26 -25.27
N ASN A 221 -2.81 2.58 -25.47
CA ASN A 221 -2.73 1.12 -25.38
C ASN A 221 -2.45 0.62 -23.96
N ARG A 222 -2.12 1.52 -23.01
CA ARG A 222 -2.04 1.18 -21.59
C ARG A 222 -3.45 1.00 -21.06
N ASN A 223 -3.69 -0.13 -20.40
CA ASN A 223 -4.95 -0.47 -19.75
C ASN A 223 -4.76 -0.56 -18.22
N GLY A 224 -5.79 -1.00 -17.49
CA GLY A 224 -5.87 -0.95 -16.03
C GLY A 224 -5.91 0.48 -15.51
N LEU A 225 -5.34 0.66 -14.33
CA LEU A 225 -4.95 1.93 -13.69
C LEU A 225 -3.53 2.37 -14.08
N GLY A 226 -2.78 1.52 -14.79
CA GLY A 226 -1.42 1.83 -15.23
C GLY A 226 -0.35 1.61 -14.14
N LEU A 227 -0.65 0.75 -13.18
CA LEU A 227 0.22 0.38 -12.07
C LEU A 227 1.31 -0.61 -12.51
N GLU A 228 2.54 -0.40 -12.07
CA GLU A 228 3.64 -1.37 -12.11
C GLU A 228 4.02 -1.73 -10.67
N VAL A 229 4.22 -3.02 -10.38
CA VAL A 229 4.62 -3.49 -9.06
C VAL A 229 5.91 -4.29 -9.18
N LYS A 230 6.98 -3.80 -8.56
CA LYS A 230 8.20 -4.59 -8.37
C LYS A 230 8.10 -5.35 -7.06
N VAL A 231 8.41 -6.63 -7.09
CA VAL A 231 8.22 -7.52 -5.94
C VAL A 231 9.51 -8.23 -5.61
N ARG A 232 9.87 -8.21 -4.32
CA ARG A 232 10.99 -8.98 -3.76
C ARG A 232 10.54 -9.83 -2.58
N GLY A 233 10.90 -11.10 -2.60
CA GLY A 233 10.83 -11.96 -1.41
C GLY A 233 12.23 -12.15 -0.84
N MET A 234 12.41 -11.97 0.47
CA MET A 234 13.72 -12.00 1.14
C MET A 234 13.69 -12.88 2.39
N GLN A 235 14.74 -13.68 2.56
CA GLN A 235 14.95 -14.53 3.74
C GLN A 235 16.40 -14.48 4.20
N TRP A 236 16.58 -14.49 5.52
CA TRP A 236 17.85 -14.69 6.19
C TRP A 236 17.78 -15.93 7.09
N ALA A 237 18.84 -16.73 7.09
CA ALA A 237 19.00 -17.91 7.96
C ALA A 237 19.46 -17.54 9.38
N GLN A 238 19.75 -16.26 9.61
CA GLN A 238 20.12 -15.71 10.91
C GLN A 238 18.98 -15.87 11.93
N PHE A 239 19.31 -16.18 13.19
CA PHE A 239 18.34 -16.68 14.18
C PHE A 239 17.29 -15.65 14.65
N LEU A 240 17.54 -14.35 14.51
CA LEU A 240 16.58 -13.27 14.79
C LEU A 240 15.54 -13.11 13.67
N ALA A 241 15.80 -13.62 12.45
CA ALA A 241 14.89 -13.51 11.30
C ALA A 241 14.52 -14.87 10.69
N SER A 242 14.94 -15.98 11.31
CA SER A 242 14.78 -17.32 10.73
C SER A 242 13.33 -17.79 10.66
N ASP A 243 12.44 -17.13 11.39
CA ASP A 243 11.02 -17.42 11.54
C ASP A 243 10.12 -16.46 10.73
N VAL A 244 10.73 -15.59 9.90
CA VAL A 244 10.03 -14.56 9.11
C VAL A 244 10.44 -14.66 7.63
N ILE A 245 9.54 -14.30 6.73
CA ILE A 245 9.83 -14.02 5.32
C ILE A 245 9.36 -12.61 5.02
N PHE A 246 10.21 -11.81 4.37
CA PHE A 246 9.91 -10.43 4.04
C PHE A 246 9.47 -10.33 2.58
N TRP A 247 8.42 -9.57 2.33
CA TRP A 247 7.93 -9.28 0.99
C TRP A 247 7.85 -7.78 0.81
N LEU A 248 8.59 -7.25 -0.16
CA LEU A 248 8.59 -5.84 -0.52
C LEU A 248 7.82 -5.66 -1.83
N TYR A 249 6.88 -4.71 -1.83
CA TYR A 249 6.06 -4.35 -2.98
C TYR A 249 6.26 -2.86 -3.28
N GLU A 250 7.01 -2.54 -4.34
CA GLU A 250 7.14 -1.17 -4.81
C GLU A 250 6.07 -0.92 -5.89
N ILE A 251 5.00 -0.21 -5.52
CA ILE A 251 3.88 0.10 -6.42
C ILE A 251 4.11 1.48 -7.05
N THR A 252 4.06 1.57 -8.37
CA THR A 252 4.28 2.82 -9.10
C THR A 252 3.17 3.06 -10.10
N ASN A 253 2.53 4.24 -10.03
CA ASN A 253 1.70 4.74 -11.13
C ASN A 253 2.60 5.20 -12.28
N THR A 254 2.57 4.48 -13.39
CA THR A 254 3.38 4.79 -14.59
C THR A 254 2.62 5.57 -15.65
N SER A 255 1.37 5.97 -15.34
CA SER A 255 0.44 6.62 -16.26
C SER A 255 0.52 8.15 -16.17
N THR A 256 -0.44 8.84 -16.82
CA THR A 256 -0.57 10.31 -16.71
C THR A 256 -1.80 10.73 -15.89
N THR A 257 -2.51 9.78 -15.29
CA THR A 257 -3.67 10.05 -14.45
C THR A 257 -3.22 10.06 -13.01
N ASP A 258 -3.52 11.15 -12.29
CA ASP A 258 -3.31 11.22 -10.85
C ASP A 258 -4.56 10.69 -10.14
N TYR A 259 -4.34 9.98 -9.03
CA TYR A 259 -5.39 9.36 -8.22
C TYR A 259 -5.39 10.01 -6.84
N ASP A 260 -6.44 10.74 -6.51
CA ASP A 260 -6.54 11.46 -5.22
C ASP A 260 -6.83 10.52 -4.05
N LYS A 261 -7.41 9.34 -4.32
CA LYS A 261 -7.75 8.32 -3.31
C LYS A 261 -7.26 6.97 -3.77
N VAL A 262 -6.36 6.40 -3.00
CA VAL A 262 -5.74 5.10 -3.26
C VAL A 262 -5.79 4.28 -1.98
N VAL A 263 -6.08 3.00 -2.13
CA VAL A 263 -6.02 2.02 -1.05
C VAL A 263 -5.11 0.87 -1.47
N PHE A 264 -4.44 0.25 -0.52
CA PHE A 264 -3.75 -1.01 -0.73
C PHE A 264 -4.13 -1.97 0.39
N GLY A 265 -4.00 -3.26 0.12
CA GLY A 265 -4.31 -4.28 1.10
C GLY A 265 -3.77 -5.63 0.71
N MET A 266 -3.97 -6.61 1.60
CA MET A 266 -3.51 -7.98 1.41
C MET A 266 -4.67 -8.93 1.66
N LEU A 267 -4.93 -9.79 0.68
CA LEU A 267 -5.78 -10.95 0.87
C LEU A 267 -4.97 -12.03 1.58
N ALA A 268 -5.39 -12.45 2.77
CA ALA A 268 -4.76 -13.55 3.50
C ALA A 268 -5.71 -14.76 3.61
N GLY A 269 -5.35 -15.85 2.94
CA GLY A 269 -6.04 -17.14 3.02
C GLY A 269 -5.61 -17.92 4.25
N THR A 270 -6.41 -17.83 5.32
CA THR A 270 -6.30 -18.66 6.53
C THR A 270 -6.43 -20.14 6.17
N TYR A 271 -5.39 -20.94 6.47
CA TYR A 271 -5.36 -22.36 6.10
C TYR A 271 -4.45 -23.18 7.01
N VAL A 272 -4.56 -22.98 8.33
CA VAL A 272 -3.75 -23.67 9.33
C VAL A 272 -4.10 -25.15 9.35
N GLY A 273 -3.09 -26.00 9.55
CA GLY A 273 -3.30 -27.45 9.58
C GLY A 273 -3.32 -28.13 8.21
N VAL A 274 -3.18 -27.39 7.11
CA VAL A 274 -3.05 -27.98 5.77
C VAL A 274 -1.74 -28.74 5.58
N THR A 275 -1.72 -29.79 4.74
CA THR A 275 -0.48 -30.54 4.41
C THR A 275 -0.23 -30.66 2.92
N GLY A 276 0.71 -29.85 2.40
CA GLY A 276 1.09 -29.91 0.99
C GLY A 276 -0.14 -29.67 0.10
N THR A 277 -0.52 -30.62 -0.73
CA THR A 277 -1.74 -30.59 -1.58
C THR A 277 -2.91 -31.43 -1.03
N ASP A 278 -2.79 -31.97 0.18
CA ASP A 278 -3.77 -32.88 0.77
C ASP A 278 -4.68 -32.12 1.74
N ASP A 279 -5.83 -31.70 1.23
CA ASP A 279 -6.86 -30.98 1.98
C ASP A 279 -7.91 -31.91 2.60
N SER A 280 -7.74 -33.24 2.45
CA SER A 280 -8.68 -34.22 2.99
C SER A 280 -8.83 -34.22 4.52
N PRO A 281 -7.85 -33.79 5.33
CA PRO A 281 -8.04 -33.67 6.78
C PRO A 281 -9.03 -32.59 7.20
N GLN A 282 -9.23 -31.55 6.37
CA GLN A 282 -10.09 -30.39 6.69
C GLN A 282 -9.81 -29.84 8.10
N GLU A 283 -8.52 -29.68 8.42
CA GLU A 283 -8.13 -29.11 9.71
C GLU A 283 -8.37 -27.60 9.75
N TYR A 284 -8.18 -26.90 8.65
CA TYR A 284 -8.33 -25.45 8.54
C TYR A 284 -9.74 -24.89 8.82
N ASP A 285 -10.75 -25.73 9.06
CA ASP A 285 -12.16 -25.31 9.18
C ASP A 285 -12.58 -24.90 10.60
N ASP A 286 -11.65 -24.90 11.56
CA ASP A 286 -11.80 -24.30 12.90
C ASP A 286 -10.72 -23.25 13.20
N ASP A 287 -10.18 -22.62 12.15
CA ASP A 287 -9.26 -21.50 12.27
C ASP A 287 -9.99 -20.23 12.76
N TYR A 288 -9.21 -19.24 13.20
CA TYR A 288 -9.69 -17.90 13.48
C TYR A 288 -8.65 -16.87 13.01
N SER A 289 -9.10 -15.66 12.70
CA SER A 289 -8.21 -14.52 12.44
C SER A 289 -8.64 -13.28 13.21
N PHE A 290 -7.66 -12.47 13.60
CA PHE A 290 -7.87 -11.21 14.30
C PHE A 290 -6.75 -10.21 13.91
N PHE A 291 -6.82 -9.00 14.45
CA PHE A 291 -5.93 -7.91 14.09
C PHE A 291 -5.48 -7.09 15.30
N ASP A 292 -4.44 -6.30 15.10
CA ASP A 292 -3.89 -5.33 16.05
C ASP A 292 -3.35 -4.13 15.26
N VAL A 293 -4.09 -3.03 15.28
CA VAL A 293 -3.75 -1.79 14.54
C VAL A 293 -2.44 -1.19 15.05
N GLN A 294 -2.21 -1.20 16.37
CA GLN A 294 -0.98 -0.62 16.96
C GLN A 294 0.31 -1.36 16.61
N ARG A 295 0.19 -2.52 15.98
CA ARG A 295 1.32 -3.36 15.55
C ARG A 295 1.28 -3.62 14.05
N ASP A 296 0.36 -2.99 13.34
CA ASP A 296 0.05 -3.21 11.92
C ASP A 296 -0.09 -4.68 11.54
N LEU A 297 -0.64 -5.48 12.46
CA LEU A 297 -0.56 -6.93 12.43
C LEU A 297 -1.95 -7.55 12.30
N THR A 298 -2.09 -8.44 11.32
CA THR A 298 -3.15 -9.45 11.33
C THR A 298 -2.55 -10.79 11.70
N TYR A 299 -3.31 -11.64 12.37
CA TYR A 299 -2.83 -12.96 12.76
C TYR A 299 -3.92 -14.01 12.73
N THR A 300 -3.49 -15.23 12.44
CA THR A 300 -4.34 -16.39 12.22
C THR A 300 -3.83 -17.56 13.05
N GLY A 301 -4.75 -18.23 13.73
CA GLY A 301 -4.46 -19.43 14.52
C GLY A 301 -5.54 -20.51 14.34
N ASP A 302 -5.23 -21.68 14.86
CA ASP A 302 -6.16 -22.81 14.95
C ASP A 302 -6.90 -22.77 16.29
N TYR A 303 -8.19 -23.09 16.34
CA TYR A 303 -8.94 -23.25 17.58
C TYR A 303 -9.26 -24.72 17.87
N PRO A 304 -9.01 -25.28 19.07
CA PRO A 304 -8.43 -24.65 20.27
C PRO A 304 -6.91 -24.84 20.36
N ASN A 305 -6.17 -24.51 19.28
CA ASN A 305 -4.71 -24.58 19.17
C ASN A 305 -4.16 -26.03 19.12
N ASN A 306 -4.71 -26.86 18.23
CA ASN A 306 -4.23 -28.21 17.95
C ASN A 306 -4.66 -28.77 16.57
N ASN A 307 -3.70 -29.22 15.77
CA ASN A 307 -3.96 -29.84 14.46
C ASN A 307 -4.10 -31.38 14.56
N LYS A 308 -5.05 -31.86 15.37
CA LYS A 308 -5.21 -33.31 15.63
C LYS A 308 -5.91 -34.07 14.51
N ARG A 309 -6.72 -33.42 13.68
CA ARG A 309 -7.41 -34.02 12.53
C ARG A 309 -6.43 -34.27 11.38
N ASN A 310 -5.34 -33.51 11.32
CA ASN A 310 -4.24 -33.74 10.41
C ASN A 310 -3.22 -34.77 10.96
N PRO A 311 -3.22 -36.03 10.46
CA PRO A 311 -2.29 -37.07 10.94
C PRO A 311 -0.83 -36.87 10.50
N LYS A 312 -0.56 -35.89 9.62
CA LYS A 312 0.79 -35.54 9.14
C LYS A 312 1.38 -34.34 9.87
N TRP A 313 0.59 -33.67 10.71
CA TRP A 313 1.08 -32.55 11.52
C TRP A 313 2.17 -33.02 12.50
N GLN A 314 3.17 -32.18 12.70
CA GLN A 314 4.30 -32.46 13.58
C GLN A 314 4.49 -31.37 14.62
N GLY A 315 4.53 -31.74 15.90
CA GLY A 315 4.76 -30.80 17.00
C GLY A 315 3.54 -29.96 17.35
N ASP A 316 3.80 -28.87 18.07
CA ASP A 316 2.78 -27.91 18.50
C ASP A 316 2.35 -27.00 17.32
N VAL A 317 1.19 -26.38 17.43
CA VAL A 317 0.65 -25.46 16.40
C VAL A 317 1.12 -24.04 16.72
N GLY A 318 1.64 -23.34 15.71
CA GLY A 318 2.00 -21.93 15.80
C GLY A 318 0.85 -21.01 15.38
N ILE A 319 1.14 -19.71 15.37
CA ILE A 319 0.28 -18.66 14.80
C ILE A 319 1.04 -18.07 13.62
N VAL A 320 0.34 -17.73 12.53
CA VAL A 320 0.92 -16.96 11.42
C VAL A 320 0.47 -15.52 11.55
N GLY A 321 1.42 -14.59 11.43
CA GLY A 321 1.18 -13.15 11.43
C GLY A 321 1.53 -12.54 10.07
N TYR A 322 0.78 -11.52 9.68
CA TYR A 322 1.05 -10.66 8.52
C TYR A 322 1.08 -9.23 9.02
N ALA A 323 2.27 -8.62 9.00
CA ALA A 323 2.50 -7.26 9.46
C ALA A 323 2.91 -6.36 8.30
N PHE A 324 2.40 -5.14 8.27
CA PHE A 324 3.10 -4.08 7.56
C PHE A 324 4.28 -3.66 8.42
N LEU A 325 5.48 -3.80 7.87
CA LEU A 325 6.70 -3.24 8.46
C LEU A 325 7.05 -1.90 7.83
N GLU A 326 6.50 -1.65 6.65
CA GLU A 326 6.59 -0.42 5.90
C GLU A 326 5.26 -0.26 5.15
N SER A 327 4.73 0.95 5.13
CA SER A 327 3.58 1.34 4.31
C SER A 327 3.79 2.74 3.72
N PRO A 328 3.01 3.14 2.69
CA PRO A 328 2.93 4.54 2.30
C PRO A 328 2.52 5.42 3.49
N GLY A 329 3.12 6.60 3.60
CA GLY A 329 2.73 7.59 4.61
C GLY A 329 1.71 8.62 4.12
N ASN A 330 1.22 9.45 5.05
CA ASN A 330 0.28 10.54 4.78
C ASN A 330 0.74 11.89 5.34
N GLU A 331 1.60 12.58 4.61
CA GLU A 331 2.17 13.90 4.98
C GLU A 331 1.19 15.10 4.97
N TYR A 332 -0.12 14.85 4.97
CA TYR A 332 -1.12 15.87 4.65
C TYR A 332 -2.29 16.01 5.62
N ASP A 333 -2.49 15.11 6.57
CA ASP A 333 -3.73 15.10 7.38
C ASP A 333 -3.59 15.76 8.75
N GLY A 334 -2.37 16.02 9.22
CA GLY A 334 -2.08 16.60 10.53
C GLY A 334 -2.16 15.60 11.68
N ILE A 335 -2.13 14.30 11.38
CA ILE A 335 -2.30 13.20 12.32
C ILE A 335 -1.02 12.36 12.35
N ASP A 336 -0.65 11.90 13.54
CA ASP A 336 0.45 10.93 13.77
C ASP A 336 -0.12 9.52 13.53
N ASN A 337 -0.12 9.07 12.27
CA ASN A 337 -0.85 7.89 11.82
C ASN A 337 -0.25 6.57 12.35
N ASP A 338 1.06 6.49 12.53
CA ASP A 338 1.75 5.32 13.10
C ASP A 338 2.00 5.44 14.61
N GLY A 339 1.77 6.61 15.20
CA GLY A 339 1.75 6.80 16.64
C GLY A 339 3.15 6.87 17.26
N ASP A 340 4.14 7.29 16.49
CA ASP A 340 5.56 7.33 16.84
C ASP A 340 6.01 8.69 17.42
N ASN A 341 5.12 9.70 17.42
CA ASN A 341 5.33 11.02 18.03
C ASN A 341 5.38 10.99 19.57
N ARG A 342 6.28 10.19 20.14
CA ARG A 342 6.40 9.87 21.56
C ARG A 342 7.81 9.41 21.93
N GLU A 343 8.22 9.69 23.17
CA GLU A 343 9.59 9.43 23.64
C GLU A 343 10.01 7.94 23.61
N ASP A 344 9.06 7.00 23.69
CA ASP A 344 9.33 5.56 23.73
C ASP A 344 9.36 4.88 22.35
N ALA A 345 9.07 5.62 21.28
CA ALA A 345 9.29 5.17 19.91
C ALA A 345 10.72 5.47 19.42
N LEU A 346 11.35 6.52 19.96
CA LEU A 346 12.66 7.00 19.51
C LEU A 346 13.82 6.04 19.73
N ASP A 347 14.77 6.14 18.81
CA ASP A 347 15.96 5.31 18.81
C ASP A 347 16.93 5.63 19.96
N PRO A 348 17.69 4.65 20.50
CA PRO A 348 18.49 4.85 21.71
C PRO A 348 19.60 5.91 21.59
N GLY A 349 19.34 7.11 22.09
CA GLY A 349 20.30 8.22 22.10
C GLY A 349 19.76 9.50 21.48
N VAL A 350 18.64 9.39 20.78
CA VAL A 350 17.83 10.48 20.26
C VAL A 350 17.01 11.11 21.39
N SER A 351 16.73 12.42 21.28
CA SER A 351 15.86 13.13 22.22
C SER A 351 15.15 14.28 21.51
N LEU A 352 13.88 14.05 21.18
CA LEU A 352 12.97 15.04 20.66
C LEU A 352 12.00 15.54 21.75
N VAL A 353 11.30 16.63 21.47
CA VAL A 353 10.31 17.22 22.40
C VAL A 353 8.98 17.33 21.68
N PHE A 354 8.01 16.57 22.15
CA PHE A 354 6.67 16.51 21.60
C PHE A 354 5.70 17.40 22.37
N SER A 355 4.82 18.08 21.64
CA SER A 355 3.88 19.08 22.14
C SER A 355 2.44 18.82 21.71
N ALA A 356 2.24 17.95 20.72
CA ALA A 356 0.95 17.58 20.18
C ALA A 356 0.01 17.01 21.26
N PRO A 357 -1.28 17.38 21.25
CA PRO A 357 -2.30 16.65 21.97
C PRO A 357 -2.54 15.27 21.35
N TYR A 358 -3.22 14.41 22.11
CA TYR A 358 -3.80 13.16 21.62
C TYR A 358 -5.30 13.30 21.47
N PHE A 359 -5.89 12.59 20.50
CA PHE A 359 -7.34 12.54 20.34
C PHE A 359 -8.05 12.06 21.62
N SER A 360 -9.24 12.63 21.80
CA SER A 360 -10.18 12.34 22.86
C SER A 360 -11.57 12.13 22.27
N GLU A 361 -12.48 11.52 23.04
CA GLU A 361 -13.84 11.27 22.57
C GLU A 361 -14.58 12.54 22.11
N THR A 362 -14.26 13.70 22.68
CA THR A 362 -14.91 14.97 22.35
C THR A 362 -14.40 15.62 21.07
N ASP A 363 -13.26 15.17 20.54
CA ASP A 363 -12.73 15.70 19.27
C ASP A 363 -13.61 15.25 18.09
N PHE A 364 -14.38 14.16 18.24
CA PHE A 364 -15.33 13.66 17.24
C PHE A 364 -16.79 14.13 17.48
N ASP A 365 -17.01 15.06 18.41
CA ASP A 365 -18.31 15.66 18.66
C ASP A 365 -18.59 16.81 17.68
N SER A 366 -19.88 17.13 17.46
CA SER A 366 -20.20 18.28 16.60
C SER A 366 -19.70 19.61 17.17
N VAL A 367 -18.96 20.38 16.39
CA VAL A 367 -18.52 21.74 16.71
C VAL A 367 -19.48 22.80 16.17
N VAL A 368 -19.57 23.94 16.88
CA VAL A 368 -20.31 25.13 16.45
C VAL A 368 -19.44 26.35 16.73
N TYR A 369 -19.22 27.16 15.70
CA TYR A 369 -18.43 28.38 15.81
C TYR A 369 -19.31 29.63 15.93
N ASP A 370 -18.93 30.54 16.84
CA ASP A 370 -19.57 31.84 17.07
C ASP A 370 -18.75 32.99 16.45
N ILE A 371 -19.34 34.20 16.44
CA ILE A 371 -18.61 35.40 16.00
C ILE A 371 -17.40 35.64 16.91
N GLY A 372 -16.22 35.75 16.30
CA GLY A 372 -14.95 35.93 16.99
C GLY A 372 -14.10 34.67 17.04
N ASP A 373 -14.70 33.49 16.81
CA ASP A 373 -13.95 32.23 16.74
C ASP A 373 -13.11 32.18 15.46
N GLN A 374 -12.05 31.37 15.51
CA GLN A 374 -11.18 31.09 14.38
C GLN A 374 -11.43 29.66 13.91
N VAL A 375 -11.63 29.53 12.61
CA VAL A 375 -11.64 28.24 11.89
C VAL A 375 -10.34 28.11 11.11
N VAL A 376 -9.93 26.89 10.84
CA VAL A 376 -8.81 26.59 9.95
C VAL A 376 -9.37 26.36 8.55
N VAL A 377 -8.66 26.85 7.54
CA VAL A 377 -8.95 26.55 6.15
C VAL A 377 -7.69 26.06 5.47
N ILE A 378 -7.85 25.10 4.58
CA ILE A 378 -6.79 24.43 3.85
C ILE A 378 -6.87 24.87 2.39
N ASP A 379 -5.75 25.19 1.76
CA ASP A 379 -5.69 25.45 0.32
C ASP A 379 -5.39 24.18 -0.50
N GLU A 380 -5.35 24.30 -1.83
CA GLU A 380 -5.11 23.16 -2.73
C GLU A 380 -3.69 22.58 -2.59
N ASP A 381 -2.75 23.35 -2.02
CA ASP A 381 -1.37 22.95 -1.75
C ASP A 381 -1.22 22.50 -0.27
N TYR A 382 -2.34 22.14 0.40
CA TYR A 382 -2.41 21.68 1.80
C TYR A 382 -1.92 22.68 2.87
N ASN A 383 -1.77 23.97 2.54
CA ASN A 383 -1.38 24.97 3.53
C ASN A 383 -2.58 25.38 4.40
N ARG A 384 -2.38 25.37 5.72
CA ARG A 384 -3.39 25.79 6.71
C ARG A 384 -3.33 27.29 6.97
N SER A 385 -4.49 27.93 7.11
CA SER A 385 -4.58 29.33 7.58
C SER A 385 -5.79 29.58 8.47
N LEU A 386 -5.65 30.50 9.42
CA LEU A 386 -6.72 30.85 10.36
C LEU A 386 -7.62 31.95 9.79
N VAL A 387 -8.93 31.69 9.80
CA VAL A 387 -9.98 32.64 9.39
C VAL A 387 -10.89 32.95 10.56
N THR A 388 -11.03 34.22 10.91
CA THR A 388 -11.96 34.65 11.96
C THR A 388 -13.38 34.79 11.41
N ILE A 389 -14.37 34.28 12.15
CA ILE A 389 -15.78 34.53 11.86
C ILE A 389 -16.15 35.94 12.31
N ILE A 390 -16.53 36.79 11.36
CA ILE A 390 -16.80 38.22 11.59
C ILE A 390 -18.22 38.65 11.23
N GLN A 391 -19.06 37.72 10.75
CA GLN A 391 -20.44 37.96 10.34
C GLN A 391 -21.38 36.89 10.90
N ASP A 392 -22.65 37.24 11.13
CA ASP A 392 -23.70 36.29 11.54
C ASP A 392 -23.87 35.13 10.53
N THR A 393 -23.61 35.41 9.25
CA THR A 393 -23.57 34.41 8.19
C THR A 393 -22.35 34.67 7.32
N GLN A 394 -21.44 33.71 7.24
CA GLN A 394 -20.15 33.82 6.55
C GLN A 394 -19.94 32.61 5.65
N VAL A 395 -19.52 32.85 4.41
CA VAL A 395 -19.09 31.76 3.51
C VAL A 395 -17.62 31.49 3.79
N VAL A 396 -17.29 30.22 3.98
CA VAL A 396 -15.92 29.74 4.17
C VAL A 396 -15.58 28.81 3.02
N HIS A 397 -14.36 28.95 2.51
CA HIS A 397 -13.79 28.13 1.46
C HIS A 397 -12.57 27.42 2.05
N THR A 398 -12.57 26.10 1.96
CA THR A 398 -11.45 25.21 2.29
C THR A 398 -11.30 24.22 1.13
N ARG A 399 -10.21 23.46 1.10
CA ARG A 399 -9.94 22.45 0.08
C ARG A 399 -11.14 21.51 -0.06
N GLY A 400 -11.64 21.32 -1.29
CA GLY A 400 -12.77 20.44 -1.58
C GLY A 400 -14.15 20.87 -1.05
N LEU A 401 -14.24 21.93 -0.23
CA LEU A 401 -15.50 22.33 0.44
C LEU A 401 -15.73 23.84 0.48
N THR A 402 -16.95 24.23 0.09
CA THR A 402 -17.46 25.58 0.31
C THR A 402 -18.73 25.49 1.14
N LEU A 403 -18.70 26.09 2.32
CA LEU A 403 -19.82 26.04 3.26
C LEU A 403 -20.29 27.43 3.68
N THR A 404 -21.56 27.54 4.06
CA THR A 404 -22.14 28.75 4.64
C THR A 404 -22.35 28.53 6.12
N LEU A 405 -21.51 29.18 6.94
CA LEU A 405 -21.61 29.17 8.39
C LEU A 405 -22.62 30.21 8.86
N VAL A 406 -23.51 29.80 9.75
CA VAL A 406 -24.33 30.69 10.58
C VAL A 406 -23.78 30.62 11.99
N ALA A 407 -23.23 31.73 12.47
CA ALA A 407 -22.56 31.80 13.77
C ALA A 407 -23.50 31.33 14.91
N GLY A 408 -23.00 30.43 15.75
CA GLY A 408 -23.74 29.86 16.88
C GLY A 408 -24.83 28.85 16.48
N VAL A 409 -24.93 28.48 15.20
CA VAL A 409 -26.02 27.64 14.67
C VAL A 409 -25.53 26.49 13.80
N THR A 410 -24.63 26.73 12.84
CA THR A 410 -24.15 25.65 11.96
C THR A 410 -23.32 24.67 12.78
N LYS A 411 -23.74 23.40 12.76
CA LYS A 411 -22.99 22.28 13.33
C LYS A 411 -22.13 21.65 12.26
N LEU A 412 -20.85 21.54 12.53
CA LEU A 412 -19.93 20.74 11.73
C LEU A 412 -19.52 19.52 12.56
N ILE A 413 -19.11 18.45 11.89
CA ILE A 413 -18.72 17.20 12.52
C ILE A 413 -17.89 16.40 11.53
N GLU A 414 -16.89 15.69 12.05
CA GLU A 414 -16.00 14.81 11.30
C GLU A 414 -15.63 13.60 12.16
N GLY A 415 -15.33 12.48 11.52
CA GLY A 415 -14.84 11.30 12.23
C GLY A 415 -15.81 10.55 13.14
N ASN A 416 -17.07 10.98 13.25
CA ASN A 416 -17.97 10.43 14.27
C ASN A 416 -18.57 9.06 13.90
N VAL A 417 -18.86 8.24 14.91
CA VAL A 417 -19.65 7.02 14.75
C VAL A 417 -21.15 7.37 14.65
N LEU A 418 -21.85 6.72 13.72
CA LEU A 418 -23.30 6.86 13.50
C LEU A 418 -24.12 6.00 14.46
N ASP A 419 -25.43 6.24 14.53
CA ASP A 419 -26.35 5.55 15.44
C ASP A 419 -26.40 4.02 15.23
N ASP A 420 -26.04 3.54 14.03
CA ASP A 420 -25.99 2.12 13.68
C ASP A 420 -24.63 1.46 13.95
N GLY A 421 -23.66 2.23 14.45
CA GLY A 421 -22.30 1.78 14.76
C GLY A 421 -21.33 1.85 13.58
N SER A 422 -21.78 2.24 12.38
CA SER A 422 -20.89 2.54 11.26
C SER A 422 -20.17 3.88 11.47
N ILE A 423 -19.02 4.06 10.82
CA ILE A 423 -18.33 5.34 10.78
C ILE A 423 -18.99 6.27 9.75
N ASN A 424 -19.00 7.58 9.99
CA ASN A 424 -19.48 8.54 9.01
C ASN A 424 -18.62 8.47 7.72
N ASP A 425 -19.19 8.76 6.55
CA ASP A 425 -18.48 8.64 5.25
C ASP A 425 -17.42 9.72 5.04
N ASN A 426 -17.35 10.68 5.95
CA ASN A 426 -16.53 11.86 5.86
C ASN A 426 -15.15 11.69 6.54
N VAL A 427 -14.74 10.43 6.72
CA VAL A 427 -13.45 10.00 7.31
C VAL A 427 -12.43 9.54 6.28
N TYR A 428 -12.74 9.77 5.00
CA TYR A 428 -11.93 9.42 3.83
C TYR A 428 -12.40 10.25 2.61
N ASP A 429 -13.02 11.40 2.85
CA ASP A 429 -13.53 12.26 1.79
C ASP A 429 -12.46 13.21 1.23
N GLY A 430 -11.33 13.35 1.95
CA GLY A 430 -10.19 14.21 1.66
C GLY A 430 -10.39 15.65 2.10
N VAL A 431 -11.36 15.93 2.98
CA VAL A 431 -11.79 17.28 3.34
C VAL A 431 -11.92 17.44 4.85
N ASP A 432 -11.29 18.47 5.37
CA ASP A 432 -11.58 19.04 6.70
C ASP A 432 -13.03 19.59 6.74
N ASN A 433 -13.95 18.77 7.23
CA ASN A 433 -15.38 19.06 7.29
C ASN A 433 -15.75 19.90 8.52
N ASP A 434 -14.93 19.85 9.55
CA ASP A 434 -15.15 20.43 10.87
C ASP A 434 -14.40 21.78 11.08
N LEU A 435 -13.48 22.09 10.17
CA LEU A 435 -12.65 23.29 10.08
C LEU A 435 -11.65 23.47 11.22
N ASP A 436 -11.08 22.39 11.71
CA ASP A 436 -10.01 22.42 12.70
C ASP A 436 -8.59 22.22 12.15
N GLY A 437 -8.48 21.90 10.85
CA GLY A 437 -7.24 21.78 10.09
C GLY A 437 -6.76 20.35 9.89
N LEU A 438 -7.44 19.38 10.49
CA LEU A 438 -7.21 17.96 10.29
C LEU A 438 -8.07 17.45 9.12
N ILE A 439 -7.62 16.38 8.47
CA ILE A 439 -8.33 15.80 7.32
C ILE A 439 -8.63 14.33 7.64
N ASP A 440 -9.85 13.88 7.33
CA ASP A 440 -10.23 12.47 7.34
C ASP A 440 -10.06 11.82 8.72
N GLU A 441 -10.39 12.56 9.77
CA GLU A 441 -10.33 12.05 11.13
C GLU A 441 -11.28 10.87 11.30
N ASN A 442 -10.92 9.87 12.10
CA ASN A 442 -11.70 8.65 12.19
C ASN A 442 -11.75 8.10 13.61
N TYR A 443 -12.91 8.15 14.27
CA TYR A 443 -13.07 7.68 15.64
C TYR A 443 -12.64 6.22 15.84
N LEU A 444 -12.93 5.34 14.88
CA LEU A 444 -12.61 3.91 14.99
C LEU A 444 -11.14 3.61 14.72
N LEU A 445 -10.40 4.52 14.07
CA LEU A 445 -8.98 4.35 13.76
C LEU A 445 -8.09 5.14 14.73
N HIS A 446 -8.36 6.44 14.87
CA HIS A 446 -7.54 7.43 15.60
C HIS A 446 -7.88 7.56 17.09
N TYR A 447 -8.90 6.86 17.60
CA TYR A 447 -9.26 6.93 19.02
C TYR A 447 -9.69 5.62 19.68
N ARG A 448 -10.72 4.91 19.18
CA ARG A 448 -11.26 3.73 19.86
C ARG A 448 -11.87 2.71 18.90
N GLN A 449 -11.14 1.63 18.63
CA GLN A 449 -11.63 0.48 17.88
C GLN A 449 -12.67 -0.25 18.73
N ARG A 450 -13.96 -0.16 18.38
CA ARG A 450 -15.00 -0.85 19.14
C ARG A 450 -16.08 -1.43 18.24
N ARG A 451 -16.43 -2.69 18.50
CA ARG A 451 -17.53 -3.36 17.81
C ARG A 451 -18.36 -4.24 18.73
N VAL A 452 -19.67 -4.17 18.53
CA VAL A 452 -20.67 -5.02 19.20
C VAL A 452 -21.49 -5.76 18.17
N ASP A 453 -21.86 -7.00 18.46
CA ASP A 453 -22.77 -7.77 17.60
C ASP A 453 -24.24 -7.39 17.81
N GLN A 454 -25.13 -8.07 17.08
CA GLN A 454 -26.58 -7.86 17.11
C GLN A 454 -27.21 -8.14 18.49
N ASP A 455 -26.56 -8.94 19.33
CA ASP A 455 -27.01 -9.28 20.69
C ASP A 455 -26.39 -8.36 21.76
N GLY A 456 -25.55 -7.40 21.35
CA GLY A 456 -24.86 -6.45 22.22
C GLY A 456 -23.61 -7.02 22.89
N ILE A 457 -23.07 -8.14 22.37
CA ILE A 457 -21.81 -8.71 22.84
C ILE A 457 -20.66 -7.89 22.26
N VAL A 458 -19.71 -7.51 23.11
CA VAL A 458 -18.49 -6.81 22.68
C VAL A 458 -17.57 -7.83 21.99
N LEU A 459 -17.32 -7.59 20.71
CA LEU A 459 -16.37 -8.38 19.93
C LEU A 459 -14.95 -7.91 20.24
N PHE A 460 -14.72 -6.60 20.15
CA PHE A 460 -13.49 -5.94 20.57
C PHE A 460 -13.75 -4.51 21.04
N ASP A 461 -12.88 -4.02 21.93
CA ASP A 461 -12.91 -2.66 22.47
C ASP A 461 -11.49 -2.24 22.91
N THR A 462 -10.78 -1.56 22.00
CA THR A 462 -9.41 -1.11 22.19
C THR A 462 -9.37 0.41 22.10
N LEU A 463 -8.65 1.05 23.02
CA LEU A 463 -8.39 2.49 23.00
C LEU A 463 -7.05 2.72 22.31
N ASN A 464 -7.04 3.57 21.28
CA ASN A 464 -5.89 3.93 20.46
C ASN A 464 -5.93 5.42 20.10
N PRO A 465 -5.70 6.34 21.06
CA PRO A 465 -5.65 7.75 20.75
C PRO A 465 -4.28 8.06 20.12
N VAL A 466 -4.28 8.61 18.90
CA VAL A 466 -3.06 9.09 18.22
C VAL A 466 -2.86 10.59 18.41
N ALA A 467 -1.64 11.07 18.20
CA ALA A 467 -1.34 12.49 18.30
C ALA A 467 -1.85 13.25 17.06
N TYR A 468 -2.04 14.56 17.20
CA TYR A 468 -2.44 15.41 16.07
C TYR A 468 -1.95 16.86 16.24
N ILE A 469 -1.88 17.59 15.14
CA ILE A 469 -1.55 19.02 15.14
C ILE A 469 -2.77 19.85 15.49
N ASN A 470 -2.71 20.60 16.60
CA ASN A 470 -3.74 21.56 16.92
C ASN A 470 -3.44 22.90 16.24
N TYR A 471 -3.89 23.07 15.00
CA TYR A 471 -3.63 24.26 14.16
C TYR A 471 -4.13 25.58 14.75
N ARG A 472 -5.11 25.55 15.67
CA ARG A 472 -5.61 26.75 16.36
C ARG A 472 -4.67 27.25 17.45
N THR A 473 -4.03 26.33 18.18
CA THR A 473 -3.12 26.67 19.29
C THR A 473 -1.65 26.65 18.88
N GLY A 474 -1.33 25.92 17.81
CA GLY A 474 0.02 25.66 17.30
C GLY A 474 0.77 24.54 18.02
N GLN A 475 0.11 23.75 18.86
CA GLN A 475 0.70 22.52 19.42
C GLN A 475 0.84 21.46 18.32
N GLY A 476 1.95 20.72 18.31
CA GLY A 476 2.26 19.74 17.26
C GLY A 476 2.97 20.31 16.03
N LEU A 477 2.83 21.61 15.71
CA LEU A 477 3.44 22.23 14.51
C LEU A 477 4.98 22.18 14.44
N SER A 478 5.65 21.80 15.53
CA SER A 478 7.11 21.67 15.59
C SER A 478 7.55 20.27 15.99
N ASP A 479 6.60 19.36 16.11
CA ASP A 479 6.86 17.95 16.36
C ASP A 479 7.25 17.36 14.98
N PRO A 480 8.43 16.76 14.83
CA PRO A 480 8.97 16.38 13.51
C PRO A 480 8.46 15.03 13.00
N LEU A 481 7.74 14.29 13.85
CA LEU A 481 7.14 12.97 13.59
C LEU A 481 5.61 13.08 13.52
N ILE A 482 5.14 14.12 12.83
CA ILE A 482 3.75 14.21 12.37
C ILE A 482 3.81 14.74 10.95
N ASP A 483 3.07 14.11 10.03
CA ASP A 483 3.06 14.42 8.60
C ASP A 483 4.48 14.35 7.95
N GLU A 484 5.42 13.56 8.48
CA GLU A 484 6.76 13.43 7.90
C GLU A 484 6.78 12.62 6.60
N ALA A 485 7.70 13.01 5.71
CA ALA A 485 7.82 12.47 4.37
C ALA A 485 9.24 12.02 4.08
N ARG A 486 9.38 10.82 3.51
CA ARG A 486 10.66 10.17 3.16
C ARG A 486 11.34 10.72 1.91
N ASP A 487 10.96 11.90 1.45
CA ASP A 487 11.58 12.58 0.32
C ASP A 487 11.72 14.10 0.51
N ASP A 488 11.64 14.57 1.77
CA ASP A 488 11.80 15.98 2.11
C ASP A 488 13.26 16.39 2.39
N GLY A 489 14.17 15.41 2.54
CA GLY A 489 15.59 15.61 2.78
C GLY A 489 15.92 16.03 4.20
N ILE A 490 15.06 15.70 5.17
CA ILE A 490 15.21 15.95 6.59
C ILE A 490 15.41 14.62 7.31
N ASP A 491 16.31 14.62 8.29
CA ASP A 491 16.47 13.53 9.25
C ASP A 491 15.49 13.79 10.40
N ASN A 492 14.25 13.31 10.25
CA ASN A 492 13.10 13.73 11.07
C ASN A 492 13.22 13.25 12.52
N ASP A 493 13.63 12.01 12.70
CA ASP A 493 13.80 11.40 14.01
C ASP A 493 15.18 11.74 14.63
N GLY A 494 16.17 12.10 13.80
CA GLY A 494 17.50 12.53 14.24
C GLY A 494 18.44 11.38 14.56
N ASP A 495 18.18 10.18 14.03
CA ASP A 495 18.96 8.98 14.31
C ASP A 495 20.17 8.80 13.36
N TRP A 496 20.20 9.50 12.21
CA TRP A 496 21.29 9.40 11.23
C TRP A 496 22.66 9.70 11.83
N ASN A 497 23.62 8.80 11.61
CA ASN A 497 24.93 8.88 12.21
C ASN A 497 26.08 8.98 11.20
N ILE A 498 26.75 10.14 11.20
CA ILE A 498 27.94 10.40 10.39
C ILE A 498 29.07 9.34 10.48
N GLU A 499 29.18 8.58 11.58
CA GLU A 499 30.22 7.55 11.71
C GLU A 499 29.85 6.24 11.01
N PHE A 500 28.55 5.95 10.82
CA PHE A 500 28.05 4.65 10.38
C PHE A 500 27.24 4.71 9.07
N ASP A 501 26.55 5.81 8.83
CA ASP A 501 25.55 5.94 7.77
C ASP A 501 26.02 6.81 6.60
N ASP A 502 27.12 7.55 6.75
CA ASP A 502 27.80 8.34 5.70
C ASP A 502 28.54 7.41 4.70
N VAL A 503 27.76 6.58 4.01
CA VAL A 503 28.18 5.46 3.15
C VAL A 503 27.88 5.68 1.67
N GLY A 504 27.34 6.84 1.32
CA GLY A 504 26.98 7.22 -0.04
C GLY A 504 25.64 6.66 -0.53
N ALA A 505 25.17 7.22 -1.65
CA ALA A 505 23.86 6.97 -2.25
C ALA A 505 23.61 5.52 -2.72
N ASP A 506 24.66 4.69 -2.83
CA ASP A 506 24.54 3.25 -3.10
C ASP A 506 24.39 2.40 -1.83
N GLY A 507 24.31 3.06 -0.67
CA GLY A 507 24.12 2.48 0.66
C GLY A 507 25.29 1.62 1.13
N LYS A 508 26.51 1.80 0.56
CA LYS A 508 27.65 0.94 0.85
C LYS A 508 28.97 1.68 0.98
N ALA A 509 29.56 1.54 2.16
CA ALA A 509 30.87 2.06 2.46
C ALA A 509 31.98 1.54 1.50
N GLY A 510 32.88 2.43 1.11
CA GLY A 510 34.09 2.15 0.36
C GLY A 510 33.92 2.05 -1.15
N THR A 511 32.76 2.41 -1.70
CA THR A 511 32.48 2.43 -3.15
C THR A 511 32.98 3.73 -3.82
N ASN A 512 33.23 4.78 -3.02
CA ASN A 512 33.56 6.15 -3.39
C ASN A 512 32.53 6.75 -4.36
N ASP A 513 31.25 6.48 -4.11
CA ASP A 513 30.14 7.02 -4.86
C ASP A 513 29.74 8.43 -4.34
N TYR A 514 28.56 8.92 -4.74
CA TYR A 514 28.09 10.25 -4.38
C TYR A 514 27.52 10.24 -2.95
N GLY A 515 27.89 11.22 -2.12
CA GLY A 515 27.48 11.29 -0.70
C GLY A 515 28.54 10.77 0.27
N GLU A 516 29.32 9.76 -0.13
CA GLU A 516 30.19 9.05 0.82
C GLU A 516 31.29 9.93 1.47
N ASN A 517 31.35 9.87 2.81
CA ASN A 517 32.25 10.62 3.69
C ASN A 517 32.18 12.15 3.51
N ASP A 518 31.02 12.68 3.14
CA ASP A 518 30.83 14.12 2.96
C ASP A 518 30.29 14.84 4.21
N GLY A 519 29.86 14.06 5.20
CA GLY A 519 29.39 14.50 6.50
C GLY A 519 27.97 15.06 6.51
N MET A 520 27.17 14.76 5.49
CA MET A 520 25.76 15.12 5.39
C MET A 520 24.93 13.89 4.97
N PRO A 521 23.69 13.74 5.46
CA PRO A 521 22.80 12.71 4.96
C PRO A 521 22.61 12.82 3.46
N THR A 522 22.70 11.69 2.76
CA THR A 522 22.51 11.58 1.31
C THR A 522 21.50 10.50 0.98
N ALA A 523 20.49 10.83 0.18
CA ALA A 523 19.46 9.88 -0.25
C ALA A 523 20.06 8.54 -0.75
N GLY A 524 19.63 7.43 -0.15
CA GLY A 524 20.15 6.09 -0.38
C GLY A 524 21.11 5.57 0.70
N GLU A 525 21.57 6.44 1.60
CA GLU A 525 22.24 6.06 2.85
C GLU A 525 21.24 5.51 3.87
N PRO A 526 21.64 4.53 4.72
CA PRO A 526 20.82 4.03 5.83
C PRO A 526 20.32 5.14 6.74
N ASN A 527 19.19 4.92 7.41
CA ASN A 527 18.68 5.83 8.43
C ASN A 527 18.49 7.27 7.88
N PHE A 528 18.02 7.36 6.63
CA PHE A 528 17.71 8.62 5.99
C PHE A 528 16.73 8.46 4.83
N ASP A 529 15.75 9.34 4.77
CA ASP A 529 14.67 9.48 3.80
C ASP A 529 14.09 8.08 3.47
N GLN A 530 13.97 7.75 2.18
CA GLN A 530 13.46 6.50 1.64
C GLN A 530 14.01 5.21 2.28
N THR A 531 15.20 5.23 2.87
CA THR A 531 15.77 4.02 3.50
C THR A 531 15.56 3.94 4.99
N ASP A 532 15.13 5.04 5.62
CA ASP A 532 14.53 5.03 6.92
C ASP A 532 13.02 4.79 6.78
N VAL A 533 12.49 3.91 7.61
CA VAL A 533 11.06 3.66 7.64
C VAL A 533 10.39 4.54 8.70
N ASP A 534 11.13 4.95 9.72
CA ASP A 534 10.67 5.75 10.85
C ASP A 534 10.70 7.27 10.51
N GLU A 535 10.98 7.63 9.24
CA GLU A 535 10.85 8.99 8.69
C GLU A 535 9.64 9.14 7.74
N SER A 536 8.63 8.27 7.91
CA SER A 536 7.36 8.35 7.19
C SER A 536 6.23 8.30 8.19
N ASP A 537 5.27 9.20 8.06
CA ASP A 537 4.03 9.12 8.83
C ASP A 537 3.16 7.97 8.28
N GLN A 538 3.45 6.74 8.70
CA GLN A 538 2.92 5.54 8.04
C GLN A 538 1.44 5.33 8.34
N ILE A 539 0.65 5.03 7.30
CA ILE A 539 -0.79 4.78 7.52
C ILE A 539 -1.07 3.41 8.16
N GLY A 540 -0.18 2.44 7.96
CA GLY A 540 -0.28 1.12 8.59
C GLY A 540 -1.56 0.33 8.27
N LEU A 541 -2.05 -0.44 9.26
CA LEU A 541 -3.26 -1.26 9.15
C LEU A 541 -4.52 -0.46 9.52
N THR A 542 -5.18 0.10 8.51
CA THR A 542 -6.38 0.94 8.72
C THR A 542 -7.72 0.21 8.62
N SER A 543 -7.72 -1.03 8.12
CA SER A 543 -8.94 -1.85 7.95
C SER A 543 -8.66 -3.35 8.12
N PHE A 544 -9.70 -4.11 8.49
CA PHE A 544 -9.65 -5.57 8.56
C PHE A 544 -11.03 -6.16 8.25
N ASN A 545 -11.10 -7.09 7.30
CA ASN A 545 -12.32 -7.83 7.01
C ASN A 545 -12.12 -9.34 7.14
N TYR A 546 -12.97 -9.96 7.95
CA TYR A 546 -13.07 -11.41 8.07
C TYR A 546 -14.25 -11.97 7.29
N PHE A 547 -13.99 -12.96 6.43
CA PHE A 547 -15.04 -13.65 5.68
C PHE A 547 -14.82 -15.17 5.65
N THR A 548 -15.90 -15.90 5.86
CA THR A 548 -15.97 -17.35 5.68
C THR A 548 -17.38 -17.74 5.21
N PRO A 549 -17.54 -18.68 4.27
CA PRO A 549 -16.50 -19.47 3.57
C PRO A 549 -15.74 -18.68 2.48
N SER A 550 -14.65 -19.26 1.98
CA SER A 550 -13.74 -18.64 0.99
C SER A 550 -14.42 -18.06 -0.25
N ASN A 551 -15.56 -18.61 -0.66
CA ASN A 551 -16.32 -18.17 -1.84
C ASN A 551 -17.14 -16.89 -1.61
N LEU A 552 -17.05 -16.29 -0.41
CA LEU A 552 -17.58 -14.95 -0.16
C LEU A 552 -16.62 -13.84 -0.60
N TYR A 553 -15.38 -14.17 -0.97
CA TYR A 553 -14.44 -13.20 -1.53
C TYR A 553 -14.97 -12.63 -2.87
N PRO A 554 -15.29 -11.33 -2.96
CA PRO A 554 -15.96 -10.73 -4.10
C PRO A 554 -14.92 -10.29 -5.16
N ALA A 555 -14.13 -11.23 -5.65
CA ALA A 555 -12.99 -10.99 -6.54
C ALA A 555 -13.29 -10.21 -7.83
N LYS A 556 -14.57 -9.95 -8.17
CA LYS A 556 -15.01 -9.29 -9.40
C LYS A 556 -15.96 -8.11 -9.13
N GLU A 557 -16.08 -7.69 -7.88
CA GLU A 557 -16.95 -6.60 -7.46
C GLU A 557 -16.08 -5.53 -6.80
N ASP A 558 -15.57 -4.57 -7.59
CA ASP A 558 -14.66 -3.52 -7.11
C ASP A 558 -15.24 -2.73 -5.94
N GLU A 559 -16.54 -2.42 -5.96
CA GLU A 559 -17.19 -1.64 -4.91
C GLU A 559 -17.22 -2.41 -3.57
N ASP A 560 -17.43 -3.73 -3.60
CA ASP A 560 -17.41 -4.54 -2.38
C ASP A 560 -15.98 -4.64 -1.83
N LEU A 561 -14.97 -4.77 -2.70
CA LEU A 561 -13.55 -4.78 -2.30
C LEU A 561 -13.11 -3.41 -1.77
N TRP A 562 -13.51 -2.33 -2.42
CA TRP A 562 -13.24 -0.96 -2.00
C TRP A 562 -13.81 -0.72 -0.60
N ASP A 563 -15.07 -1.12 -0.37
CA ASP A 563 -15.71 -1.00 0.95
C ASP A 563 -14.94 -1.74 2.05
N TRP A 564 -14.33 -2.89 1.74
CA TRP A 564 -13.53 -3.65 2.71
C TRP A 564 -12.18 -3.01 3.03
N LEU A 565 -11.65 -2.19 2.13
CA LEU A 565 -10.36 -1.51 2.28
C LEU A 565 -10.47 -0.12 2.92
N LYS A 566 -11.70 0.35 3.20
CA LYS A 566 -11.94 1.67 3.79
C LYS A 566 -11.34 1.78 5.20
N PRO A 567 -10.61 2.86 5.52
CA PRO A 567 -10.12 3.14 6.86
C PRO A 567 -11.25 3.09 7.92
N GLY A 568 -10.99 2.45 9.05
CA GLY A 568 -11.98 2.26 10.12
C GLY A 568 -12.95 1.09 9.92
N TYR A 569 -12.87 0.37 8.78
CA TYR A 569 -13.67 -0.83 8.55
C TYR A 569 -13.05 -2.04 9.24
N PHE A 570 -13.56 -2.40 10.43
CA PHE A 570 -13.08 -3.54 11.22
C PHE A 570 -14.19 -4.56 11.46
N GLU A 571 -14.17 -5.68 10.73
CA GLU A 571 -15.13 -6.78 10.82
C GLU A 571 -14.48 -8.05 11.39
N VAL A 572 -15.09 -8.60 12.43
CA VAL A 572 -14.69 -9.90 13.00
C VAL A 572 -15.92 -10.76 13.24
N PRO A 573 -15.79 -12.10 13.21
CA PRO A 573 -16.92 -12.99 13.46
C PRO A 573 -17.32 -12.98 14.94
N SER A 574 -18.53 -13.46 15.25
CA SER A 574 -19.01 -13.60 16.64
C SER A 574 -18.27 -14.67 17.47
N SER A 575 -17.39 -15.44 16.81
CA SER A 575 -16.41 -16.31 17.46
C SER A 575 -15.27 -15.54 18.11
N ILE A 576 -15.17 -14.23 17.90
CA ILE A 576 -14.32 -13.32 18.69
C ILE A 576 -15.18 -12.63 19.76
N GLN A 577 -14.73 -12.66 21.02
CA GLN A 577 -15.38 -11.92 22.11
C GLN A 577 -14.34 -11.32 23.05
N ASN A 578 -14.49 -10.03 23.36
CA ASN A 578 -13.55 -9.26 24.17
C ASN A 578 -12.09 -9.43 23.68
N ASN A 579 -11.87 -9.24 22.38
CA ASN A 579 -10.56 -9.32 21.71
C ASN A 579 -9.93 -10.73 21.68
N GLU A 580 -10.69 -11.78 22.01
CA GLU A 580 -10.17 -13.15 22.10
C GLU A 580 -11.03 -14.14 21.29
N PRO A 581 -10.42 -15.13 20.63
CA PRO A 581 -11.16 -16.21 19.98
C PRO A 581 -11.79 -17.15 21.03
N ILE A 582 -13.09 -17.35 20.93
CA ILE A 582 -13.85 -18.29 21.76
C ILE A 582 -14.27 -19.56 21.01
N ALA A 583 -14.12 -19.56 19.68
CA ALA A 583 -14.33 -20.70 18.78
C ALA A 583 -13.58 -20.46 17.45
N GLY A 584 -13.45 -21.50 16.63
CA GLY A 584 -13.08 -21.38 15.21
C GLY A 584 -14.29 -21.06 14.32
N GLU A 585 -14.07 -21.06 13.00
CA GLU A 585 -15.07 -20.87 11.93
C GLU A 585 -16.40 -21.65 12.06
#